data_AF-A0A1V6YV45-F1
#
_entry.id   AF-A0A1V6YV45-F1
#
_cell.length_a   1.000
_cell.length_b   1.000
_cell.length_c   1.000
_cell.angle_alpha   90.00
_cell.angle_beta   90.00
_cell.angle_gamma   90.00
#
_symmetry.space_group_name_H-M   'P 1'
#
loop_
_entity.id
_entity.type
_entity.pdbx_description
1 polymer ?
#
loop_
_entity_poly.entity_id
_entity_poly.type
_entity_poly.pdbx_seq_one_letter_code
_entity_poly.pdbx_strand_id
1 'polypeptide(L)'
;MAAELVKSDDLTTDTSKSRIGNPEGLALLSRLDSFGNQIKDIQKRMERPDRLLDFVLVLRHGILDEWVGQPRDPDEVQERNAVAHESIAMDIEAILLMFQVQPERASRWEKAFSTYYRDFWPEVASNTLKTGSRIATIFNIYANSKCLYRYQKGCNTQRKDQVMALCEQWVTKWKSDHTLEIPPEVFEGILALDRDVY
;
A
#
# COMPACT_ATOMS: atom_id res chain seq x y z
N MET A 1 -42.42 -41.67 58.09
CA MET A 1 -41.06 -42.20 58.30
C MET A 1 -40.65 -42.86 56.99
N ALA A 2 -39.64 -42.30 56.32
CA ALA A 2 -38.80 -42.83 55.23
C ALA A 2 -38.50 -41.71 54.23
N ALA A 3 -37.36 -41.05 54.43
CA ALA A 3 -36.72 -40.18 53.44
C ALA A 3 -35.81 -41.08 52.59
N GLU A 4 -36.02 -41.12 51.28
CA GLU A 4 -35.07 -41.74 50.35
C GLU A 4 -33.99 -40.71 49.98
N LEU A 5 -32.79 -40.94 50.50
CA LEU A 5 -31.56 -40.28 50.07
C LEU A 5 -31.23 -40.71 48.64
N VAL A 6 -31.23 -39.75 47.72
CA VAL A 6 -30.55 -39.86 46.44
C VAL A 6 -29.04 -39.97 46.72
N LYS A 7 -28.46 -41.15 46.44
CA LYS A 7 -27.01 -41.35 46.45
C LYS A 7 -26.39 -40.51 45.33
N SER A 8 -25.49 -39.59 45.70
CA SER A 8 -24.62 -38.92 44.74
C SER A 8 -23.59 -39.93 44.26
N ASP A 9 -23.70 -40.38 43.01
CA ASP A 9 -22.62 -41.11 42.36
C ASP A 9 -21.43 -40.16 42.18
N ASP A 10 -20.27 -40.67 42.61
CA ASP A 10 -18.97 -40.01 42.63
C ASP A 10 -18.64 -39.35 41.28
N LEU A 11 -18.40 -38.03 41.31
CA LEU A 11 -17.61 -37.35 40.29
C LEU A 11 -16.15 -37.81 40.44
N THR A 12 -15.81 -38.98 39.89
CA THR A 12 -14.41 -39.38 39.74
C THR A 12 -13.76 -38.45 38.71
N THR A 13 -12.95 -37.51 39.18
CA THR A 13 -12.11 -36.69 38.31
C THR A 13 -11.07 -37.59 37.65
N ASP A 14 -11.19 -37.75 36.33
CA ASP A 14 -10.23 -38.48 35.50
C ASP A 14 -8.88 -37.75 35.52
N THR A 15 -8.00 -38.19 36.42
CA THR A 15 -6.66 -37.66 36.62
C THR A 15 -5.65 -38.17 35.57
N SER A 16 -6.07 -39.05 34.65
CA SER A 16 -5.20 -39.59 33.59
C SER A 16 -4.63 -38.50 32.66
N LYS A 17 -5.33 -37.36 32.53
CA LYS A 17 -4.91 -36.20 31.75
C LYS A 17 -3.96 -35.25 32.49
N SER A 18 -3.80 -35.40 33.81
CA SER A 18 -2.96 -34.54 34.66
C SER A 18 -1.53 -35.06 34.84
N ARG A 19 -1.15 -36.10 34.10
CA ARG A 19 0.20 -36.66 34.15
C ARG A 19 1.15 -35.79 33.33
N ILE A 20 2.17 -35.23 34.00
CA ILE A 20 3.30 -34.57 33.34
C ILE A 20 3.90 -35.58 32.34
N GLY A 21 3.93 -35.22 31.05
CA GLY A 21 4.37 -36.12 29.98
C GLY A 21 3.26 -36.92 29.28
N ASN A 22 1.98 -36.55 29.44
CA ASN A 22 0.89 -37.05 28.59
C ASN A 22 1.29 -36.89 27.10
N PRO A 23 1.22 -37.96 26.27
CA PRO A 23 1.59 -37.91 24.86
C PRO A 23 0.79 -36.91 24.03
N GLU A 24 -0.48 -36.65 24.36
CA GLU A 24 -1.30 -35.60 23.73
C GLU A 24 -0.78 -34.20 24.08
N GLY A 25 -0.37 -33.98 25.33
CA GLY A 25 0.23 -32.73 25.78
C GLY A 25 1.59 -32.47 25.12
N LEU A 26 2.43 -33.51 25.00
CA LEU A 26 3.71 -33.42 24.30
C LEU A 26 3.54 -33.19 22.79
N ALA A 27 2.52 -33.79 22.17
CA ALA A 27 2.18 -33.55 20.77
C ALA A 27 1.70 -32.11 20.54
N LEU A 28 0.91 -31.54 21.46
CA LEU A 28 0.50 -30.14 21.41
C LEU A 28 1.69 -29.18 21.56
N LEU A 29 2.62 -29.47 22.47
CA LEU A 29 3.86 -28.68 22.63
C LEU A 29 4.73 -28.73 21.38
N SER A 30 4.92 -29.92 20.79
CA SER A 30 5.66 -30.07 19.52
C SER A 30 4.99 -29.32 18.37
N ARG A 31 3.66 -29.29 18.32
CA ARG A 31 2.90 -28.54 17.32
C ARG A 31 3.00 -27.02 17.54
N LEU A 32 3.00 -26.57 18.79
CA LEU A 32 3.25 -25.17 19.15
C LEU A 32 4.66 -24.72 18.77
N ASP A 33 5.68 -25.55 19.01
CA ASP A 33 7.05 -25.28 18.57
C ASP A 33 7.16 -25.26 17.04
N SER A 34 6.46 -26.17 16.35
CA SER A 34 6.36 -26.17 14.89
C SER A 34 5.72 -24.87 14.37
N PHE A 35 4.64 -24.40 14.99
CA PHE A 35 4.02 -23.13 14.64
C PHE A 35 4.93 -21.94 14.97
N GLY A 36 5.61 -21.94 16.11
CA GLY A 36 6.57 -20.91 16.48
C GLY A 36 7.73 -20.81 15.48
N ASN A 37 8.22 -21.94 14.99
CA ASN A 37 9.25 -21.99 13.95
C ASN A 37 8.72 -21.55 12.58
N GLN A 38 7.47 -21.91 12.21
CA GLN A 38 6.85 -21.43 10.98
C GLN A 38 6.63 -19.91 11.01
N ILE A 39 6.20 -19.35 12.15
CA ILE A 39 6.02 -17.90 12.31
C ILE A 39 7.38 -17.19 12.21
N LYS A 40 8.43 -17.72 12.84
CA LYS A 40 9.80 -17.19 12.70
C LYS A 40 10.30 -17.27 11.26
N ASP A 41 10.01 -18.35 10.54
CA ASP A 41 10.37 -18.49 9.13
C ASP A 41 9.60 -17.52 8.24
N ILE A 42 8.31 -17.29 8.51
CA ILE A 42 7.50 -16.28 7.81
C ILE A 42 8.04 -14.89 8.10
N GLN A 43 8.32 -14.57 9.36
CA GLN A 43 8.94 -13.30 9.77
C GLN A 43 10.29 -13.10 9.10
N LYS A 44 11.17 -14.10 9.10
CA LYS A 44 12.48 -14.06 8.44
C LYS A 44 12.39 -13.97 6.91
N ARG A 45 11.31 -14.48 6.32
CA ARG A 45 11.00 -14.31 4.88
C ARG A 45 10.45 -12.91 4.57
N MET A 46 9.72 -12.31 5.50
CA MET A 46 9.23 -10.92 5.42
C MET A 46 10.33 -9.89 5.72
N GLU A 47 11.33 -10.24 6.53
CA GLU A 47 12.53 -9.45 6.83
C GLU A 47 13.51 -9.33 5.65
N ARG A 48 13.20 -9.92 4.48
CA ARG A 48 13.94 -9.64 3.25
C ARG A 48 13.27 -8.47 2.53
N PRO A 49 13.73 -7.22 2.73
CA PRO A 49 13.16 -6.03 2.10
C PRO A 49 13.07 -6.17 0.57
N ASP A 50 14.00 -6.89 -0.05
CA ASP A 50 14.05 -7.14 -1.49
C ASP A 50 12.75 -7.77 -2.04
N ARG A 51 12.09 -8.67 -1.29
CA ARG A 51 10.86 -9.34 -1.79
C ARG A 51 9.61 -8.48 -1.68
N LEU A 52 9.57 -7.60 -0.68
CA LEU A 52 8.50 -6.62 -0.52
C LEU A 52 8.62 -5.56 -1.62
N LEU A 53 9.85 -5.15 -1.92
CA LEU A 53 10.15 -4.27 -3.03
C LEU A 53 9.75 -4.90 -4.37
N ASP A 54 10.14 -6.15 -4.64
CA ASP A 54 9.74 -6.89 -5.85
C ASP A 54 8.22 -6.97 -6.01
N PHE A 55 7.49 -7.28 -4.94
CA PHE A 55 6.04 -7.34 -4.97
C PHE A 55 5.40 -5.98 -5.25
N VAL A 56 5.88 -4.92 -4.59
CA VAL A 56 5.39 -3.56 -4.82
C VAL A 56 5.71 -3.10 -6.24
N LEU A 57 6.89 -3.41 -6.77
CA LEU A 57 7.27 -3.10 -8.15
C LEU A 57 6.38 -3.80 -9.18
N VAL A 58 6.04 -5.08 -8.96
CA VAL A 58 5.07 -5.80 -9.80
C VAL A 58 3.70 -5.10 -9.79
N LEU A 59 3.25 -4.62 -8.63
CA LEU A 59 2.01 -3.83 -8.54
C LEU A 59 2.12 -2.48 -9.27
N ARG A 60 3.30 -1.84 -9.31
CA ARG A 60 3.53 -0.59 -10.05
C ARG A 60 3.57 -0.79 -11.56
N HIS A 61 4.10 -1.92 -12.05
CA HIS A 61 4.15 -2.21 -13.49
C HIS A 61 2.76 -2.07 -14.14
N GLY A 62 1.74 -2.66 -13.54
CA GLY A 62 0.39 -2.54 -14.07
C GLY A 62 -0.13 -1.10 -14.11
N ILE A 63 0.24 -0.25 -13.13
CA ILE A 63 -0.15 1.18 -13.11
C ILE A 63 0.48 1.91 -14.29
N LEU A 64 1.77 1.71 -14.47
CA LEU A 64 2.53 2.39 -15.50
C LEU A 64 2.12 1.90 -16.89
N ASP A 65 1.73 0.62 -17.03
CA ASP A 65 1.11 0.09 -18.25
C ASP A 65 -0.27 0.73 -18.54
N GLU A 66 -1.09 0.89 -17.51
CA GLU A 66 -2.39 1.56 -17.64
C GLU A 66 -2.22 3.02 -18.08
N TRP A 67 -1.23 3.73 -17.53
CA TRP A 67 -0.94 5.12 -17.90
C TRP A 67 -0.49 5.28 -19.36
N VAL A 68 0.08 4.22 -19.97
CA VAL A 68 0.41 4.21 -21.41
C VAL A 68 -0.74 3.69 -22.28
N GLY A 69 -1.93 3.53 -21.71
CA GLY A 69 -3.14 3.12 -22.44
C GLY A 69 -3.23 1.61 -22.69
N GLN A 70 -2.55 0.79 -21.89
CA GLN A 70 -2.80 -0.65 -21.87
C GLN A 70 -3.80 -0.96 -20.75
N PRO A 71 -5.11 -1.08 -21.09
CA PRO A 71 -6.14 -1.30 -20.09
C PRO A 71 -5.92 -2.65 -19.41
N ARG A 72 -6.09 -2.66 -18.09
CA ARG A 72 -6.09 -3.88 -17.30
C ARG A 72 -7.46 -4.53 -17.28
N ASP A 73 -7.49 -5.75 -16.76
CA ASP A 73 -8.75 -6.43 -16.49
C ASP A 73 -9.62 -5.57 -15.55
N PRO A 74 -10.88 -5.27 -15.92
CA PRO A 74 -11.79 -4.49 -15.10
C PRO A 74 -11.92 -4.95 -13.64
N ASP A 75 -11.75 -6.25 -13.38
CA ASP A 75 -11.81 -6.82 -12.03
C ASP A 75 -10.60 -6.37 -11.17
N GLU A 76 -9.44 -6.13 -11.78
CA GLU A 76 -8.25 -5.60 -11.11
C GLU A 76 -8.33 -4.07 -10.85
N VAL A 77 -9.19 -3.37 -11.59
CA VAL A 77 -9.36 -1.91 -11.50
C VAL A 77 -10.21 -1.53 -10.29
N GLN A 78 -11.22 -2.33 -9.92
CA GLN A 78 -12.11 -2.05 -8.79
C GLN A 78 -11.44 -2.22 -7.42
N GLU A 79 -10.45 -3.10 -7.29
CA GLU A 79 -9.82 -3.41 -6.00
C GLU A 79 -8.79 -2.36 -5.54
N ARG A 80 -8.43 -1.38 -6.38
CA ARG A 80 -7.39 -0.41 -6.05
C ARG A 80 -7.93 0.79 -5.27
N ASN A 81 -7.81 0.68 -3.94
CA ASN A 81 -7.84 1.82 -3.04
C ASN A 81 -6.48 2.56 -3.03
N ALA A 82 -6.48 3.81 -2.53
CA ALA A 82 -5.37 4.77 -2.52
C ALA A 82 -3.97 4.18 -2.23
N VAL A 83 -3.92 3.13 -1.40
CA VAL A 83 -2.72 2.34 -1.03
C VAL A 83 -1.89 1.89 -2.24
N ALA A 84 -2.53 1.52 -3.36
CA ALA A 84 -1.80 1.07 -4.56
C ALA A 84 -1.08 2.20 -5.30
N HIS A 85 -1.45 3.46 -5.04
CA HIS A 85 -0.97 4.63 -5.77
C HIS A 85 0.01 5.51 -4.99
N GLU A 86 0.37 5.14 -3.77
CA GLU A 86 0.98 6.05 -2.79
C GLU A 86 2.51 6.19 -2.85
N SER A 87 3.15 6.16 -4.03
CA SER A 87 4.55 6.58 -4.08
C SER A 87 5.07 6.87 -5.49
N ILE A 88 5.21 8.16 -5.80
CA ILE A 88 6.04 8.66 -6.91
C ILE A 88 7.46 8.09 -6.88
N ALA A 89 8.04 7.86 -5.69
CA ALA A 89 9.36 7.25 -5.58
C ALA A 89 9.37 5.79 -6.10
N MET A 90 8.31 5.03 -5.81
CA MET A 90 8.16 3.67 -6.35
C MET A 90 7.95 3.65 -7.87
N ASP A 91 7.29 4.66 -8.45
CA ASP A 91 7.19 4.78 -9.91
C ASP A 91 8.54 5.07 -10.55
N ILE A 92 9.29 6.01 -9.97
CA ILE A 92 10.65 6.35 -10.43
C ILE A 92 11.52 5.10 -10.39
N GLU A 93 11.51 4.37 -9.27
CA GLU A 93 12.29 3.15 -9.11
C GLU A 93 11.87 2.06 -10.10
N ALA A 94 10.57 1.84 -10.28
CA ALA A 94 10.05 0.88 -11.27
C ALA A 94 10.49 1.22 -12.70
N ILE A 95 10.46 2.50 -13.07
CA ILE A 95 10.92 2.96 -14.39
C ILE A 95 12.42 2.73 -14.55
N LEU A 96 13.22 3.11 -13.55
CA LEU A 96 14.68 2.93 -13.56
C LEU A 96 15.09 1.46 -13.66
N LEU A 97 14.42 0.57 -12.94
CA LEU A 97 14.66 -0.87 -13.03
C LEU A 97 14.20 -1.42 -14.38
N MET A 98 13.07 -0.97 -14.90
CA MET A 98 12.58 -1.41 -16.21
C MET A 98 13.49 -1.01 -17.36
N PHE A 99 14.24 0.10 -17.24
CA PHE A 99 15.27 0.44 -18.23
C PHE A 99 16.35 -0.63 -18.37
N GLN A 100 16.59 -1.42 -17.32
CA GLN A 100 17.58 -2.51 -17.37
C GLN A 100 17.02 -3.79 -18.02
N VAL A 101 15.70 -3.95 -18.03
CA VAL A 101 15.03 -5.19 -18.47
C VAL A 101 14.34 -5.03 -19.83
N GLN A 102 13.54 -3.97 -20.01
CA GLN A 102 12.83 -3.64 -21.25
C GLN A 102 12.84 -2.11 -21.50
N PRO A 103 13.92 -1.57 -22.11
CA PRO A 103 14.11 -0.13 -22.30
C PRO A 103 12.96 0.56 -23.04
N GLU A 104 12.38 -0.09 -24.06
CA GLU A 104 11.26 0.47 -24.82
C GLU A 104 10.00 0.64 -23.96
N ARG A 105 9.74 -0.30 -23.05
CA ARG A 105 8.60 -0.21 -22.11
C ARG A 105 8.85 0.88 -21.08
N ALA A 106 10.07 0.92 -20.53
CA ALA A 106 10.48 1.98 -19.61
C ALA A 106 10.35 3.38 -20.23
N SER A 107 10.75 3.57 -21.49
CA SER A 107 10.60 4.86 -22.18
C SER A 107 9.14 5.27 -22.38
N ARG A 108 8.23 4.31 -22.65
CA ARG A 108 6.78 4.59 -22.66
C ARG A 108 6.29 5.02 -21.27
N TRP A 109 6.70 4.30 -20.23
CA TRP A 109 6.35 4.63 -18.85
C TRP A 109 6.88 6.00 -18.43
N GLU A 110 8.12 6.34 -18.77
CA GLU A 110 8.72 7.67 -18.54
C GLU A 110 7.87 8.79 -19.18
N LYS A 111 7.46 8.60 -20.44
CA LYS A 111 6.61 9.57 -21.14
C LYS A 111 5.24 9.72 -20.47
N ALA A 112 4.63 8.61 -20.05
CA ALA A 112 3.37 8.64 -19.33
C ALA A 112 3.52 9.25 -17.93
N PHE A 113 4.59 8.92 -17.22
CA PHE A 113 4.95 9.50 -15.93
C PHE A 113 5.02 11.02 -16.01
N SER A 114 5.69 11.57 -17.03
CA SER A 114 5.70 13.02 -17.28
C SER A 114 4.30 13.58 -17.53
N THR A 115 3.40 12.84 -18.18
CA THR A 115 2.01 13.28 -18.37
C THR A 115 1.23 13.33 -17.05
N TYR A 116 1.42 12.33 -16.19
CA TYR A 116 0.71 12.25 -14.90
C TYR A 116 1.29 13.21 -13.87
N TYR A 117 2.61 13.35 -13.79
CA TYR A 117 3.32 14.20 -12.83
C TYR A 117 3.78 15.57 -13.36
N ARG A 118 3.34 15.98 -14.57
CA ARG A 118 3.64 17.29 -15.23
C ARG A 118 5.12 17.48 -15.54
N ASP A 119 5.67 16.72 -16.48
CA ASP A 119 7.03 16.88 -17.04
C ASP A 119 8.08 16.94 -15.94
N PHE A 120 8.14 15.87 -15.17
CA PHE A 120 8.82 15.79 -13.89
C PHE A 120 10.05 14.88 -13.92
N TRP A 121 10.44 14.44 -15.12
CA TRP A 121 11.63 13.62 -15.37
C TRP A 121 12.70 14.50 -16.05
N PRO A 122 13.99 14.50 -15.66
CA PRO A 122 14.73 13.65 -14.70
C PRO A 122 15.16 14.36 -13.39
N GLU A 123 14.82 15.64 -13.20
CA GLU A 123 15.27 16.48 -12.07
C GLU A 123 14.93 15.86 -10.70
N VAL A 124 13.91 15.02 -10.67
CA VAL A 124 13.33 14.42 -9.46
C VAL A 124 13.94 13.07 -9.13
N ALA A 125 14.22 12.27 -10.17
CA ALA A 125 14.98 11.05 -10.03
C ALA A 125 16.38 11.35 -9.47
N SER A 126 16.89 12.56 -9.74
CA SER A 126 18.24 12.95 -9.37
C SER A 126 18.40 13.62 -8.00
N ASN A 127 17.40 14.32 -7.42
CA ASN A 127 17.75 15.17 -6.26
C ASN A 127 16.74 15.56 -5.17
N THR A 128 15.41 15.32 -5.22
CA THR A 128 14.58 16.23 -4.38
C THR A 128 13.30 15.71 -3.76
N LEU A 129 12.85 14.50 -4.05
CA LEU A 129 11.70 13.93 -3.33
C LEU A 129 12.18 12.92 -2.28
N LYS A 130 12.41 13.41 -1.07
CA LYS A 130 12.44 12.52 0.10
C LYS A 130 11.08 11.85 0.20
N THR A 131 11.07 10.52 0.25
CA THR A 131 9.87 9.73 0.57
C THR A 131 9.25 10.29 1.85
N GLY A 132 7.95 10.60 1.80
CA GLY A 132 7.22 11.20 2.93
C GLY A 132 7.28 12.72 3.03
N SER A 133 7.95 13.43 2.12
CA SER A 133 7.81 14.89 2.03
C SER A 133 6.39 15.29 1.61
N ARG A 134 5.89 16.42 2.14
CA ARG A 134 4.56 16.94 1.78
C ARG A 134 4.39 17.12 0.28
N ILE A 135 5.44 17.59 -0.40
CA ILE A 135 5.43 17.76 -1.84
C ILE A 135 5.31 16.43 -2.59
N ALA A 136 5.97 15.35 -2.14
CA ALA A 136 5.78 14.01 -2.72
C ALA A 136 4.32 13.55 -2.58
N THR A 137 3.69 13.83 -1.44
CA THR A 137 2.26 13.55 -1.24
C THR A 137 1.38 14.38 -2.18
N ILE A 138 1.70 15.66 -2.41
CA ILE A 138 0.97 16.48 -3.40
C ILE A 138 1.08 15.90 -4.82
N PHE A 139 2.26 15.44 -5.23
CA PHE A 139 2.41 14.74 -6.51
C PHE A 139 1.55 13.48 -6.59
N ASN A 140 1.56 12.66 -5.55
CA ASN A 140 0.74 11.45 -5.49
C ASN A 140 -0.75 11.79 -5.62
N ILE A 141 -1.27 12.75 -4.84
CA ILE A 141 -2.67 13.20 -4.92
C ILE A 141 -3.01 13.68 -6.33
N TYR A 142 -2.12 14.46 -6.94
CA TYR A 142 -2.31 14.97 -8.29
C TYR A 142 -2.40 13.84 -9.33
N ALA A 143 -1.48 12.87 -9.33
CA ALA A 143 -1.54 11.73 -10.23
C ALA A 143 -2.82 10.89 -9.98
N ASN A 144 -3.16 10.67 -8.71
CA ASN A 144 -4.33 9.90 -8.30
C ASN A 144 -5.65 10.52 -8.76
N SER A 145 -5.74 11.84 -8.72
CA SER A 145 -6.92 12.57 -9.22
C SER A 145 -7.17 12.37 -10.72
N LYS A 146 -6.15 11.97 -11.49
CA LYS A 146 -6.26 11.68 -12.92
C LYS A 146 -6.69 10.26 -13.21
N CYS A 147 -6.20 9.26 -12.46
CA CYS A 147 -6.40 7.84 -12.77
C CYS A 147 -7.42 7.13 -11.88
N LEU A 148 -7.58 7.49 -10.61
CA LEU A 148 -8.41 6.70 -9.69
C LEU A 148 -9.89 6.80 -10.05
N TYR A 149 -10.56 5.65 -10.03
CA TYR A 149 -11.99 5.53 -10.33
C TYR A 149 -12.86 6.46 -9.46
N ARG A 150 -12.52 6.66 -8.18
CA ARG A 150 -13.24 7.60 -7.29
C ARG A 150 -13.35 9.01 -7.86
N TYR A 151 -12.34 9.46 -8.61
CA TYR A 151 -12.30 10.77 -9.26
C TYR A 151 -12.96 10.80 -10.64
N GLN A 152 -13.23 9.64 -11.24
CA GLN A 152 -13.89 9.52 -12.54
C GLN A 152 -15.42 9.57 -12.42
N LYS A 153 -15.98 9.42 -11.21
CA LYS A 153 -17.42 9.58 -10.97
C LYS A 153 -17.84 11.03 -11.19
N GLY A 154 -18.88 11.24 -12.00
CA GLY A 154 -19.36 12.58 -12.37
C GLY A 154 -19.69 13.50 -11.20
N CYS A 155 -20.17 12.95 -10.08
CA CYS A 155 -20.46 13.71 -8.86
C CYS A 155 -19.21 14.34 -8.20
N ASN A 156 -18.01 13.86 -8.54
CA ASN A 156 -16.75 14.32 -7.96
C ASN A 156 -15.98 15.27 -8.90
N THR A 157 -16.52 15.61 -10.08
CA THR A 157 -15.82 16.43 -11.09
C THR A 157 -15.35 17.78 -10.53
N GLN A 158 -16.24 18.53 -9.88
CA GLN A 158 -15.87 19.84 -9.31
C GLN A 158 -14.77 19.72 -8.26
N ARG A 159 -14.84 18.67 -7.41
CA ARG A 159 -13.86 18.44 -6.34
C ARG A 159 -12.52 17.95 -6.91
N LYS A 160 -12.55 17.08 -7.92
CA LYS A 160 -11.38 16.69 -8.71
C LYS A 160 -10.67 17.93 -9.25
N ASP A 161 -11.39 18.83 -9.89
CA ASP A 161 -10.82 20.04 -10.48
C ASP A 161 -10.21 20.96 -9.41
N GLN A 162 -10.85 21.08 -8.25
CA GLN A 162 -10.32 21.85 -7.11
C GLN A 162 -9.02 21.23 -6.56
N VAL A 163 -9.00 19.92 -6.31
CA VAL A 163 -7.81 19.21 -5.83
C VAL A 163 -6.68 19.34 -6.85
N MET A 164 -6.98 19.12 -8.13
CA MET A 164 -6.01 19.25 -9.21
C MET A 164 -5.42 20.66 -9.30
N ALA A 165 -6.25 21.70 -9.23
CA ALA A 165 -5.81 23.09 -9.29
C ALA A 165 -4.91 23.48 -8.11
N LEU A 166 -5.27 23.04 -6.89
CA LEU A 166 -4.45 23.29 -5.70
C LEU A 166 -3.11 22.56 -5.78
N CYS A 167 -3.12 21.27 -6.14
CA CYS A 167 -1.89 20.52 -6.34
C CYS A 167 -1.01 21.17 -7.42
N GLU A 168 -1.59 21.58 -8.55
CA GLU A 168 -0.87 22.22 -9.65
C GLU A 168 -0.22 23.54 -9.22
N GLN A 169 -0.91 24.35 -8.42
CA GLN A 169 -0.34 25.58 -7.87
C GLN A 169 0.93 25.29 -7.05
N TRP A 170 0.89 24.28 -6.18
CA TRP A 170 2.02 23.94 -5.33
C TRP A 170 3.16 23.26 -6.08
N VAL A 171 2.85 22.39 -7.04
CA VAL A 171 3.84 21.82 -7.96
C VAL A 171 4.56 22.92 -8.73
N THR A 172 3.83 23.90 -9.25
CA THR A 172 4.43 25.03 -9.99
C THR A 172 5.33 25.88 -9.12
N LYS A 173 4.88 26.22 -7.90
CA LYS A 173 5.71 26.97 -6.94
C LYS A 173 6.98 26.20 -6.56
N TRP A 174 6.86 24.91 -6.27
CA TRP A 174 8.00 24.06 -5.94
C TRP A 174 8.99 23.89 -7.11
N LYS A 175 8.50 23.86 -8.36
CA LYS A 175 9.38 23.86 -9.55
C LYS A 175 10.20 25.14 -9.67
N SER A 176 9.68 26.26 -9.18
CA SER A 176 10.42 27.53 -9.15
C SER A 176 11.38 27.62 -7.97
N ASP A 177 11.05 26.98 -6.84
CA ASP A 177 11.87 26.92 -5.64
C ASP A 177 11.74 25.54 -4.96
N HIS A 178 12.76 24.71 -5.18
CA HIS A 178 12.83 23.35 -4.63
C HIS A 178 12.97 23.28 -3.11
N THR A 179 13.28 24.41 -2.45
CA THR A 179 13.36 24.52 -0.99
C THR A 179 12.03 24.89 -0.34
N LEU A 180 11.02 25.18 -1.15
CA LEU A 180 9.69 25.55 -0.69
C LEU A 180 9.04 24.44 0.13
N GLU A 181 8.75 24.74 1.39
CA GLU A 181 7.93 23.90 2.23
C GLU A 181 6.45 24.27 2.11
N ILE A 182 5.60 23.25 2.01
CA ILE A 182 4.14 23.44 2.01
C ILE A 182 3.71 23.70 3.46
N PRO A 183 3.03 24.82 3.74
CA PRO A 183 2.51 25.10 5.08
C PRO A 183 1.56 23.99 5.55
N PRO A 184 1.64 23.57 6.83
CA PRO A 184 0.82 22.47 7.36
C PRO A 184 -0.68 22.66 7.13
N GLU A 185 -1.20 23.87 7.32
CA GLU A 185 -2.62 24.19 7.17
C GLU A 185 -3.11 24.03 5.73
N VAL A 186 -2.26 24.37 4.76
CA VAL A 186 -2.58 24.18 3.35
C VAL A 186 -2.53 22.71 2.98
N PHE A 187 -1.53 22.00 3.49
CA PHE A 187 -1.38 20.57 3.28
C PHE A 187 -2.57 19.77 3.83
N GLU A 188 -2.97 20.03 5.08
CA GLU A 188 -4.15 19.40 5.68
C GLU A 188 -5.44 19.76 4.94
N GLY A 189 -5.56 21.00 4.45
CA GLY A 189 -6.68 21.41 3.61
C GLY A 189 -6.78 20.59 2.32
N ILE A 190 -5.65 20.32 1.66
CA ILE A 190 -5.61 19.46 0.46
C ILE A 190 -5.93 18.00 0.82
N LEU A 191 -5.40 17.48 1.93
CA LEU A 191 -5.71 16.12 2.38
C LEU A 191 -7.17 15.92 2.76
N ALA A 192 -7.81 16.94 3.34
CA ALA A 192 -9.24 16.89 3.64
C ALA A 192 -10.06 16.81 2.34
N LEU A 193 -9.74 17.66 1.36
CA LEU A 193 -10.40 17.66 0.06
C LEU A 193 -10.22 16.34 -0.71
N ASP A 194 -9.05 15.70 -0.63
CA ASP A 194 -8.79 14.39 -1.25
C ASP A 194 -9.55 13.25 -0.56
N ARG A 195 -9.69 13.30 0.78
CA ARG A 195 -10.38 12.27 1.57
C ARG A 195 -11.88 12.25 1.34
N ASP A 196 -12.49 13.39 1.06
CA ASP A 196 -13.95 13.55 0.88
C ASP A 196 -14.46 13.13 -0.52
N VAL A 197 -13.70 12.31 -1.24
CA VAL A 197 -14.02 11.81 -2.58
C VAL A 197 -14.50 10.36 -2.50
N TYR A 198 -15.79 10.12 -2.76
CA TYR A 198 -16.48 8.83 -2.62
C TYR A 198 -16.80 8.15 -3.96
#